data_AF-A0A258MN25-F1
#
_entry.id   AF-A0A258MN25-F1
#
_cell.length_a   1.000
_cell.length_b   1.000
_cell.length_c   1.000
_cell.angle_alpha   90.00
_cell.angle_beta   90.00
_cell.angle_gamma   90.00
#
_symmetry.space_group_name_H-M   'P 1'
#
loop_
_entity.id
_entity.type
_entity.pdbx_description
1 polymer ?
#
loop_
_entity_poly.entity_id
_entity_poly.type
_entity_poly.pdbx_seq_one_letter_code
_entity_poly.pdbx_strand_id
1 'polypeptide(L)' 'MAEVICLCNEVLDVDLREYLDTHPIDSIDELREQASICNKCMQCQDLVEGEIYLARVRRHRAAGQF' A
#
# COMPACT_ATOMS: atom_id res chain seq x y z
N MET A 1 -9.22 -13.75 -2.63
CA MET A 1 -10.40 -13.18 -1.95
C MET A 1 -9.96 -11.82 -1.45
N ALA A 2 -10.76 -10.77 -1.63
CA ALA A 2 -10.41 -9.45 -1.11
C ALA A 2 -10.61 -9.43 0.41
N GLU A 3 -9.63 -8.92 1.15
CA GLU A 3 -9.64 -8.80 2.61
C GLU A 3 -9.52 -7.33 3.01
N VAL A 4 -10.16 -6.94 4.11
CA VAL A 4 -10.04 -5.57 4.63
C VAL A 4 -8.64 -5.42 5.24
N ILE A 5 -7.80 -4.59 4.63
CA ILE A 5 -6.45 -4.31 5.14
C ILE A 5 -6.45 -3.12 6.11
N CYS A 6 -7.33 -2.14 5.91
CA CYS A 6 -7.50 -0.99 6.81
C CYS A 6 -8.97 -0.75 7.09
N LEU A 7 -9.45 -1.17 8.26
CA LEU A 7 -10.85 -0.97 8.65
C LEU A 7 -11.21 0.51 8.81
N CYS A 8 -10.33 1.33 9.38
CA CYS A 8 -10.63 2.73 9.67
C CYS A 8 -10.79 3.62 8.43
N ASN A 9 -10.15 3.24 7.33
CA ASN A 9 -10.28 3.90 6.03
C ASN A 9 -11.11 3.07 5.04
N GLU A 10 -11.67 1.94 5.48
CA GLU A 10 -12.51 1.03 4.66
C GLU A 10 -11.80 0.54 3.38
N VAL A 11 -10.50 0.24 3.48
CA VAL A 11 -9.67 -0.16 2.33
C VAL A 11 -9.51 -1.68 2.28
N LEU A 12 -9.72 -2.26 1.11
CA LEU A 12 -9.42 -3.66 0.81
C LEU A 12 -7.97 -3.82 0.32
N ASP A 13 -7.37 -4.99 0.55
CA ASP A 13 -6.02 -5.32 0.12
C ASP A 13 -5.85 -5.23 -1.41
N VAL A 14 -6.86 -5.63 -2.17
CA VAL A 14 -6.87 -5.55 -3.64
C VAL A 14 -6.86 -4.10 -4.13
N ASP A 15 -7.65 -3.22 -3.51
CA ASP A 15 -7.73 -1.81 -3.91
C ASP A 15 -6.41 -1.10 -3.59
N LEU A 16 -5.82 -1.40 -2.43
CA LEU A 16 -4.50 -0.87 -2.07
C LEU A 16 -3.43 -1.34 -3.06
N ARG A 17 -3.42 -2.62 -3.43
CA ARG A 17 -2.44 -3.15 -4.41
C ARG A 17 -2.58 -2.46 -5.77
N GLU A 18 -3.80 -2.32 -6.28
CA GLU A 18 -4.06 -1.64 -7.55
C GLU A 18 -3.60 -0.17 -7.51
N TYR A 19 -3.87 0.52 -6.40
CA TYR A 19 -3.39 1.89 -6.19
C TYR A 19 -1.85 1.95 -6.20
N LEU A 20 -1.17 1.08 -5.45
CA LEU A 20 0.30 1.03 -5.36
C LEU A 20 1.00 0.59 -6.65
N ASP A 21 0.33 -0.18 -7.51
CA ASP A 21 0.87 -0.57 -8.81
C ASP A 21 0.81 0.59 -9.83
N THR A 22 -0.11 1.55 -9.62
CA THR A 22 -0.29 2.73 -10.51
C THR A 22 0.34 4.01 -9.96
N HIS A 23 0.63 4.07 -8.66
CA HIS A 23 1.24 5.22 -7.98
C HIS A 23 2.55 4.79 -7.31
N PRO A 24 3.69 5.43 -7.59
CA PRO A 24 4.99 5.04 -7.05
C PRO A 24 5.16 5.48 -5.59
N ILE A 25 4.33 4.95 -4.70
CA ILE A 25 4.41 5.17 -3.25
C ILE A 25 5.49 4.25 -2.66
N ASP A 26 6.37 4.84 -1.88
CA ASP A 26 7.58 4.20 -1.38
C ASP A 26 7.66 4.16 0.15
N SER A 27 6.74 4.84 0.84
CA SER A 27 6.63 4.85 2.31
C SER A 27 5.18 4.99 2.78
N ILE A 28 4.91 4.63 4.03
CA ILE A 28 3.58 4.81 4.64
C ILE A 28 3.23 6.30 4.77
N ASP A 29 4.21 7.18 4.97
CA ASP A 29 3.96 8.62 5.11
C ASP A 29 3.49 9.22 3.79
N GLU A 30 4.11 8.85 2.66
CA GLU A 30 3.62 9.21 1.33
C GLU A 30 2.20 8.70 1.07
N LEU A 31 1.90 7.47 1.47
CA LEU A 31 0.56 6.90 1.33
C LEU A 31 -0.49 7.70 2.11
N ARG A 32 -0.15 8.10 3.35
CA ARG A 32 -1.01 8.91 4.21
C ARG A 32 -1.25 10.29 3.61
N GLU A 33 -0.22 10.93 3.10
CA GLU A 33 -0.30 12.26 2.49
C GLU A 33 -1.11 12.26 1.19
N GLN A 34 -0.87 11.29 0.30
CA GLN A 34 -1.45 11.29 -1.05
C GLN A 34 -2.84 10.63 -1.11
N ALA A 35 -3.05 9.55 -0.36
CA ALA A 35 -4.27 8.75 -0.43
C ALA A 35 -5.13 8.81 0.84
N SER A 36 -4.64 9.43 1.91
CA SER A 36 -5.33 9.44 3.22
C SER A 36 -5.64 8.04 3.76
N ILE A 37 -4.79 7.05 3.45
CA ILE A 37 -4.91 5.66 3.91
C ILE A 37 -4.00 5.45 5.12
N CYS A 38 -4.45 4.65 6.09
CA CYS A 38 -3.74 4.36 7.34
C CYS A 38 -3.38 5.63 8.14
N ASN A 39 -4.27 6.62 8.13
CA ASN A 39 -4.08 7.93 8.78
C ASN A 39 -4.96 8.17 10.02
N LYS A 40 -5.77 7.18 10.44
CA LYS A 40 -6.68 7.29 11.60
C LYS A 40 -6.12 6.64 12.87
N CYS A 41 -6.14 5.30 12.96
CA CYS A 41 -5.70 4.56 14.16
C CYS A 41 -4.27 4.01 14.07
N MET A 42 -3.72 3.93 12.85
CA MET A 42 -2.40 3.38 12.52
C MET A 42 -2.17 1.90 12.91
N GLN A 43 -3.19 1.18 13.37
CA GLN A 43 -3.07 -0.23 13.80
C GLN A 43 -2.78 -1.22 12.66
N CYS A 44 -3.08 -0.83 11.41
CA CYS A 44 -2.81 -1.64 10.21
C CYS A 44 -1.49 -1.25 9.53
N GLN A 45 -0.66 -0.42 10.16
CA GLN A 45 0.59 0.08 9.58
C GLN A 45 1.49 -1.05 9.06
N ASP A 46 1.78 -2.06 9.86
CA ASP A 46 2.68 -3.16 9.47
C ASP A 46 2.16 -3.92 8.23
N LEU A 47 0.84 -4.13 8.12
CA LEU A 47 0.21 -4.79 6.97
C LEU A 47 0.34 -3.93 5.71
N VAL A 48 0.07 -2.63 5.84
CA VAL A 48 0.13 -1.67 4.73
C VAL A 48 1.57 -1.46 4.26
N GLU A 49 2.55 -1.37 5.18
CA GLU A 49 3.97 -1.31 4.85
C GLU A 49 4.45 -2.56 4.10
N GLY A 50 3.92 -3.74 4.46
CA GLY A 50 4.16 -4.97 3.72
C GLY A 50 3.71 -4.86 2.26
N GLU A 51 2.53 -4.32 1.99
CA GLU A 51 2.03 -4.13 0.62
C GLU A 51 2.84 -3.07 -0.15
N ILE A 52 3.26 -1.98 0.50
CA ILE A 52 4.15 -0.98 -0.10
C ILE A 52 5.48 -1.62 -0.51
N TYR A 53 6.08 -2.42 0.37
CA TYR A 53 7.31 -3.15 0.06
C TYR A 53 7.12 -4.10 -1.13
N LEU A 54 6.04 -4.89 -1.13
CA LEU A 54 5.75 -5.82 -2.22
C LEU A 54 5.51 -5.09 -3.55
N ALA A 55 4.81 -3.96 -3.54
CA ALA A 55 4.61 -3.12 -4.72
C ALA A 55 5.93 -2.59 -5.27
N ARG A 56 6.82 -2.11 -4.41
CA ARG A 56 8.17 -1.68 -4.81
C ARG A 56 8.96 -2.83 -5.44
N VAL A 57 8.94 -4.03 -4.84
CA VAL A 57 9.58 -5.23 -5.41
C VAL A 57 8.99 -5.58 -6.78
N ARG A 58 7.66 -5.55 -6.94
CA ARG A 58 7.00 -5.79 -8.24
C ARG A 58 7.46 -4.79 -9.30
N ARG A 59 7.54 -3.50 -8.96
CA ARG A 59 8.02 -2.43 -9.86
C ARG A 59 9.47 -2.64 -10.28
N HIS A 60 10.39 -2.95 -9.35
CA HIS A 60 11.79 -3.24 -9.69
C HIS A 60 11.94 -4.46 -10.61
N ARG A 61 11.18 -5.52 -10.33
CA ARG A 61 11.15 -6.73 -11.19
C ARG A 61 10.66 -6.41 -12.59
N ALA A 62 9.59 -5.62 -12.72
CA ALA A 62 9.07 -5.19 -14.02
C ALA A 62 10.05 -4.31 -14.79
N ALA A 63 10.88 -3.53 -14.09
CA ALA A 63 11.95 -2.71 -14.67
C ALA A 63 13.21 -3.52 -15.05
N GLY A 64 13.26 -4.83 -14.77
CA GLY A 64 14.43 -5.68 -15.06
C GLY A 64 15.65 -5.40 -14.18
N GLN A 65 15.45 -4.77 -13.02
CA GLN A 65 16.50 -4.42 -12.07
C GLN A 65 16.50 -5.42 -10.91
N PHE A 66 17.55 -6.24 -10.82
CA PHE A 66 17.84 -7.17 -9.74
C PHE A 66 19.26 -6.94 -9.21
#